data_AF-A0A9D9DDE6-F1
#
_entry.id   AF-A0A9D9DDE6-F1
#
_cell.length_a   1.000
_cell.length_b   1.000
_cell.length_c   1.000
_cell.angle_alpha   90.00
_cell.angle_beta   90.00
_cell.angle_gamma   90.00
#
_symmetry.space_group_name_H-M   'P 1'
#
loop_
_entity.id
_entity.type
_entity.pdbx_description
1 polymer ?
#
loop_
_entity_poly.entity_id
_entity_poly.type
_entity_poly.pdbx_seq_one_letter_code
_entity_poly.pdbx_strand_id
1 'polypeptide(L)'
;MLEVIVAFFIMFLIAAVAVAIISIPILIANARGICGGEKTAIVLLSILGVFFGITWFVALILSLVWHAQCPAGDDLDKLEKLSKLYKDKVITKSEYERMKSKLLRE
;
A
#
# COMPACT_ATOMS: atom_id res chain seq x y z
N MET A 1 -8.99 2.97 -43.80
CA MET A 1 -7.75 2.82 -43.00
C MET A 1 -7.63 3.90 -41.93
N LEU A 2 -7.73 5.19 -42.28
CA LEU A 2 -7.64 6.29 -41.30
C LEU A 2 -8.68 6.20 -40.16
N GLU A 3 -9.94 5.92 -40.49
CA GLU A 3 -11.03 5.79 -39.49
C GLU A 3 -10.77 4.67 -38.47
N VAL A 4 -10.24 3.53 -38.91
CA VAL A 4 -9.90 2.39 -38.05
C VAL A 4 -8.75 2.76 -37.11
N ILE A 5 -7.76 3.49 -37.60
CA ILE A 5 -6.63 4.00 -36.80
C ILE A 5 -7.14 4.98 -35.74
N VAL A 6 -8.01 5.92 -36.13
CA VAL A 6 -8.60 6.90 -35.20
C VAL A 6 -9.44 6.19 -34.13
N ALA A 7 -10.27 5.23 -34.51
CA ALA A 7 -11.07 4.44 -33.57
C ALA A 7 -10.19 3.68 -32.57
N PHE A 8 -9.06 3.12 -33.01
CA PHE A 8 -8.09 2.45 -32.15
C PHE A 8 -7.48 3.40 -31.12
N PHE A 9 -7.05 4.60 -31.54
CA PHE A 9 -6.51 5.61 -30.61
C PHE A 9 -7.56 6.10 -29.60
N ILE A 10 -8.81 6.31 -30.03
CA ILE A 10 -9.89 6.71 -29.14
C ILE A 10 -10.16 5.62 -28.10
N MET A 11 -10.23 4.35 -28.52
CA MET A 11 -10.42 3.23 -27.60
C MET A 11 -9.28 3.13 -26.58
N PHE A 12 -8.03 3.30 -27.04
CA PHE A 12 -6.86 3.33 -26.18
C PHE A 12 -6.92 4.48 -25.17
N LEU A 13 -7.31 5.69 -25.61
CA LEU A 13 -7.47 6.84 -24.72
C LEU A 13 -8.52 6.58 -23.65
N ILE A 14 -9.67 6.02 -24.02
CA ILE A 14 -10.74 5.67 -23.08
C ILE A 14 -10.24 4.64 -22.06
N ALA A 15 -9.54 3.61 -22.51
CA ALA A 15 -8.96 2.60 -21.62
C ALA A 15 -7.94 3.21 -20.66
N ALA A 16 -7.08 4.11 -21.13
CA ALA A 16 -6.10 4.81 -20.30
C ALA A 16 -6.78 5.67 -19.21
N VAL A 17 -7.84 6.41 -19.58
CA VAL A 17 -8.63 7.21 -18.63
C VAL A 17 -9.33 6.31 -17.61
N ALA A 18 -9.92 5.19 -18.05
CA ALA A 18 -10.56 4.25 -17.15
C ALA A 18 -9.56 3.68 -16.12
N VAL A 19 -8.37 3.25 -16.57
CA VAL A 19 -7.31 2.76 -15.69
C VAL A 19 -6.89 3.84 -14.69
N ALA A 20 -6.73 5.09 -15.14
CA ALA A 20 -6.38 6.20 -14.25
C ALA A 20 -7.43 6.40 -13.14
N ILE A 21 -8.73 6.34 -13.48
CA ILE A 21 -9.83 6.47 -12.50
C ILE A 21 -9.85 5.29 -11.52
N ILE A 22 -9.70 4.06 -12.01
CA ILE A 22 -9.66 2.85 -11.18
C ILE A 22 -8.47 2.89 -10.20
N SER A 23 -7.38 3.56 -10.58
CA SER A 23 -6.17 3.69 -9.77
C SER A 23 -6.31 4.66 -8.60
N ILE A 24 -7.34 5.52 -8.57
CA ILE A 24 -7.48 6.59 -7.56
C ILE A 24 -7.50 6.05 -6.12
N PRO A 25 -8.34 5.07 -5.74
CA PRO A 25 -8.36 4.55 -4.37
C PRO A 25 -7.03 3.91 -3.96
N ILE A 26 -6.34 3.29 -4.91
CA ILE A 26 -5.02 2.65 -4.70
C ILE A 26 -3.95 3.71 -4.44
N LEU A 27 -3.95 4.80 -5.21
CA LEU A 27 -3.04 5.93 -5.01
C LEU A 27 -3.27 6.60 -3.65
N ILE A 28 -4.53 6.80 -3.25
CA ILE A 28 -4.89 7.37 -1.94
C ILE A 28 -4.42 6.44 -0.81
N ALA A 29 -4.66 5.14 -0.93
CA ALA A 29 -4.21 4.15 0.05
C ALA A 29 -2.69 4.14 0.22
N ASN A 30 -1.94 4.24 -0.89
CA ASN A 30 -0.49 4.36 -0.86
C ASN A 30 -0.02 5.67 -0.22
N ALA A 31 -0.61 6.80 -0.61
CA ALA A 31 -0.25 8.11 -0.08
C ALA A 31 -0.51 8.23 1.43
N ARG A 32 -1.52 7.52 1.93
CA ARG A 32 -1.85 7.46 3.36
C ARG A 32 -1.04 6.42 4.12
N GLY A 33 -0.28 5.56 3.44
CA GLY A 33 0.47 4.50 4.10
C GLY A 33 -0.44 3.40 4.66
N ILE A 34 -1.51 3.03 3.96
CA ILE A 34 -2.27 1.81 4.28
C ILE A 34 -1.45 0.61 3.81
N CYS A 35 -1.15 -0.32 4.71
CA CYS A 35 -0.38 -1.53 4.40
C CYS A 35 -1.21 -2.80 4.68
N GLY A 36 -0.68 -3.96 4.32
CA GLY A 36 -1.24 -5.25 4.75
C GLY A 36 -2.48 -5.73 3.96
N GLY A 37 -3.37 -6.43 4.66
CA GLY A 37 -4.56 -7.03 4.08
C GLY A 37 -5.57 -5.98 3.61
N GLU A 38 -5.60 -4.83 4.25
CA GLU A 38 -6.51 -3.72 3.96
C GLU A 38 -6.18 -3.04 2.64
N LYS A 39 -4.89 -2.84 2.36
CA LYS A 39 -4.43 -2.39 1.04
C LYS A 39 -4.80 -3.40 -0.05
N THR A 40 -4.63 -4.70 0.23
CA THR A 40 -5.03 -5.76 -0.70
C THR A 40 -6.54 -5.72 -0.97
N ALA A 41 -7.36 -5.49 0.04
CA ALA A 41 -8.81 -5.32 -0.11
C ALA A 41 -9.17 -4.10 -0.97
N ILE A 42 -8.54 -2.95 -0.75
CA ILE A 42 -8.75 -1.74 -1.57
C ILE A 42 -8.36 -1.99 -3.03
N VAL A 43 -7.25 -2.68 -3.29
CA VAL A 43 -6.82 -3.05 -4.64
C VAL A 43 -7.83 -3.99 -5.30
N LEU A 44 -8.26 -5.04 -4.60
CA LEU A 44 -9.26 -5.99 -5.11
C LEU A 44 -10.58 -5.31 -5.42
N LEU A 45 -11.09 -4.47 -4.51
CA LEU A 45 -12.33 -3.71 -4.71
C LEU A 45 -12.22 -2.71 -5.86
N SER A 46 -11.05 -2.11 -6.08
CA SER A 46 -10.81 -1.22 -7.21
C SER A 46 -10.84 -1.97 -8.54
N ILE A 47 -10.23 -3.16 -8.62
CA ILE A 47 -10.24 -4.02 -9.82
C ILE A 47 -11.64 -4.59 -10.08
N LEU A 48 -12.32 -5.07 -9.03
CA LEU A 48 -13.72 -5.52 -9.11
C LEU A 48 -14.68 -4.38 -9.44
N GLY A 49 -14.28 -3.14 -9.13
CA GLY A 49 -14.94 -1.88 -9.50
C GLY A 49 -15.24 -1.75 -10.98
N VAL A 50 -14.40 -2.34 -11.84
CA VAL A 50 -14.58 -2.33 -13.29
C VAL A 50 -15.86 -3.05 -13.71
N PHE A 51 -16.26 -4.09 -12.99
CA PHE A 51 -17.44 -4.89 -13.29
C PHE A 51 -18.68 -4.43 -12.51
N PHE A 52 -18.50 -3.97 -11.27
CA PHE A 52 -19.62 -3.74 -10.36
C PHE A 52 -19.82 -2.29 -9.93
N GLY A 53 -18.96 -1.33 -10.34
CA GLY A 53 -19.10 0.12 -10.18
C GLY A 53 -19.13 0.62 -8.73
N ILE A 54 -20.10 0.16 -7.96
CA ILE A 54 -20.31 0.39 -6.53
C ILE A 54 -19.09 -0.03 -5.70
N THR A 55 -18.44 -1.15 -6.07
CA THR A 55 -17.25 -1.64 -5.38
C THR A 55 -16.07 -0.66 -5.45
N TRP A 56 -15.98 0.13 -6.52
CA TRP A 56 -14.99 1.21 -6.63
C TRP A 56 -15.25 2.33 -5.61
N PHE A 57 -16.51 2.74 -5.42
CA PHE A 57 -16.87 3.74 -4.40
C PHE A 57 -16.58 3.24 -2.99
N VAL A 58 -16.84 1.95 -2.71
CA VAL A 58 -16.48 1.34 -1.42
C VAL A 58 -14.96 1.36 -1.22
N ALA A 59 -14.18 1.02 -2.25
CA ALA A 59 -12.71 1.10 -2.19
C ALA A 59 -12.23 2.52 -1.88
N LEU A 60 -12.85 3.52 -2.49
CA LEU A 60 -12.53 4.93 -2.27
C LEU A 60 -12.84 5.36 -0.83
N ILE A 61 -14.03 5.02 -0.31
CA ILE A 61 -14.41 5.30 1.08
C ILE A 61 -13.44 4.62 2.05
N LEU A 62 -13.11 3.35 1.85
CA LEU A 62 -12.14 2.63 2.68
C LEU A 62 -10.77 3.30 2.64
N SER A 63 -10.29 3.71 1.47
CA SER A 63 -9.01 4.43 1.35
C SER A 63 -8.99 5.77 2.09
N LEU A 64 -10.16 6.40 2.31
CA LEU A 64 -10.30 7.70 2.97
C LEU A 64 -10.63 7.63 4.46
N VAL A 65 -11.28 6.58 4.92
CA VAL A 65 -11.69 6.45 6.33
C VAL A 65 -10.66 5.66 7.13
N TRP A 66 -9.98 4.70 6.51
CA TRP A 66 -9.09 3.80 7.22
C TRP A 66 -7.88 4.54 7.81
N HIS A 67 -7.49 4.14 9.01
CA HIS A 67 -6.31 4.66 9.67
C HIS A 67 -5.10 3.80 9.29
N ALA A 68 -4.04 4.47 8.86
CA ALA A 68 -2.79 3.85 8.49
C ALA A 68 -2.11 3.25 9.73
N GLN A 69 -2.43 1.99 10.02
CA GLN A 69 -1.74 1.18 11.00
C GLN A 69 -1.02 0.09 10.23
N CYS A 70 0.28 0.29 10.00
CA CYS A 70 1.14 -0.73 9.41
C CYS A 70 1.86 -1.45 10.56
N PRO A 71 1.40 -2.63 11.00
CA PRO A 71 2.06 -3.37 12.08
C PRO A 71 3.41 -3.97 11.66
N ALA A 72 3.75 -4.04 10.37
CA ALA A 72 4.92 -4.81 9.90
C ALA A 72 6.18 -3.98 9.58
N GLY A 73 6.10 -2.65 9.57
CA GLY A 73 7.24 -1.78 9.24
C GLY A 73 8.04 -1.32 10.45
N ASP A 74 7.38 -1.18 11.60
CA ASP A 74 7.98 -0.55 12.77
C ASP A 74 8.97 -1.50 13.47
N ASP A 75 8.68 -2.80 13.53
CA ASP A 75 9.55 -3.74 14.25
C ASP A 75 10.81 -4.11 13.47
N LEU A 76 10.73 -4.26 12.15
CA LEU A 76 11.90 -4.47 11.29
C LEU A 76 12.82 -3.24 11.30
N ASP A 77 12.27 -2.03 11.21
CA ASP A 77 13.03 -0.78 11.25
C ASP A 77 13.61 -0.51 12.66
N LYS A 78 12.87 -0.85 13.73
CA LYS A 78 13.38 -0.87 15.11
C LYS A 78 14.51 -1.89 15.28
N LEU A 79 14.38 -3.10 14.73
CA LEU A 79 15.44 -4.12 14.76
C LEU A 79 16.70 -3.65 14.03
N GLU A 80 16.54 -2.99 12.89
CA GLU A 80 17.66 -2.42 12.12
C GLU A 80 18.36 -1.30 12.91
N LYS A 81 17.60 -0.35 13.47
CA LYS A 81 18.12 0.71 14.36
C LYS A 81 18.82 0.13 15.60
N LEU A 82 18.25 -0.90 16.23
CA LEU A 82 18.83 -1.59 17.37
C LEU A 82 20.17 -2.25 17.00
N SER A 83 20.25 -2.86 15.81
CA SER A 83 21.47 -3.48 15.30
C SER A 83 22.57 -2.45 15.03
N LYS A 84 22.18 -1.26 14.57
CA LYS A 84 23.09 -0.13 14.33
C LYS A 84 23.66 0.41 15.63
N LEU A 85 22.82 0.61 16.65
CA LEU A 85 23.25 1.03 18.00
C LEU A 85 24.23 0.04 18.64
N TYR A 86 24.04 -1.26 18.42
CA TYR A 86 24.99 -2.29 18.88
C TYR A 86 26.32 -2.23 18.11
N LYS A 87 26.28 -2.09 16.78
CA LYS A 87 27.50 -1.93 15.95
C LYS A 87 28.28 -0.67 16.29
N ASP A 88 27.58 0.42 16.59
CA ASP A 88 28.13 1.70 17.01
C ASP A 88 28.61 1.68 18.47
N LYS A 89 28.50 0.53 19.17
CA LYS A 89 28.87 0.31 20.58
C LYS A 89 28.19 1.25 21.58
N VAL A 90 27.05 1.82 21.20
CA VAL A 90 26.23 2.69 22.06
C VAL A 90 25.53 1.87 23.15
N ILE A 91 25.22 0.61 22.85
CA ILE A 91 24.56 -0.33 23.77
C ILE A 91 25.38 -1.61 23.92
N THR A 92 25.23 -2.27 25.07
CA THR A 92 25.91 -3.54 25.36
C THR A 92 25.20 -4.73 24.72
N LYS A 93 25.93 -5.84 24.53
CA LYS A 93 25.38 -7.10 23.97
C LYS A 93 24.17 -7.62 24.75
N SER A 94 24.19 -7.47 26.08
CA SER A 94 23.09 -7.84 26.98
C SER A 94 21.84 -7.00 26.76
N GLU A 95 21.98 -5.70 26.51
CA GLU A 95 20.85 -4.80 26.25
C GLU A 95 20.26 -5.05 24.87
N TYR A 96 21.11 -5.30 23.87
CA TYR A 96 20.68 -5.68 22.54
C TYR A 96 19.84 -6.97 22.54
N GLU A 97 20.31 -8.03 23.20
CA GLU A 97 19.57 -9.31 23.31
C GLU A 97 18.22 -9.14 24.04
N ARG A 98 18.20 -8.33 25.10
CA ARG A 98 16.99 -8.07 25.89
C ARG A 98 15.95 -7.26 25.11
N MET A 99 16.36 -6.29 24.31
CA MET A 99 15.45 -5.50 23.48
C MET A 99 15.00 -6.27 22.24
N LYS A 100 15.90 -7.03 21.60
CA LYS A 100 15.58 -7.92 20.47
C LYS A 100 14.54 -8.98 20.84
N SER A 101 14.69 -9.62 21.99
CA SER A 101 13.71 -10.63 22.47
C SER A 101 12.36 -10.04 22.83
N LYS A 102 12.31 -8.75 23.18
CA LYS A 102 11.07 -8.02 23.45
C LYS A 102 10.32 -7.68 22.15
N LEU A 103 11.06 -7.21 21.14
CA LEU A 103 10.56 -6.93 19.78
C LEU A 103 10.10 -8.17 19.02
N LEU A 104 10.63 -9.36 19.34
CA LEU A 104 10.22 -10.64 18.71
C LEU A 104 9.04 -11.33 19.42
N ARG A 105 8.54 -10.77 20.52
CA ARG A 105 7.45 -11.34 21.33
C ARG A 105 6.13 -10.55 21.28
N GLU A 106 6.15 -9.34 20.72
CA GLU A 106 4.94 -8.62 20.28
C GLU A 106 4.44 -9.19 18.95
#